data_AF-M6FJK8-F1
#
_entry.id   AF-M6FJK8-F1
#
_cell.length_a   1.000
_cell.length_b   1.000
_cell.length_c   1.000
_cell.angle_alpha   90.00
_cell.angle_beta   90.00
_cell.angle_gamma   90.00
#
_symmetry.space_group_name_H-M   'P 1'
#
loop_
_entity.id
_entity.type
_entity.pdbx_description
1 polymer ?
#
loop_
_entity_poly.entity_id
_entity_poly.type
_entity_poly.pdbx_seq_one_letter_code
_entity_poly.pdbx_strand_id
1 'polypeptide(L)'
;MRKAAVNPEAILAADWLTIYETDQIDSLEPISAFSKLKSFSIHNKNGIDLSPLRILRNRLEELTITKSNADISVLKDFKKLKKLTLHGSFTDSPTRS
;
A
#
# COMPACT_ATOMS: atom_id res chain seq x y z
N MET A 1 -22.16 6.11 -20.00
CA MET A 1 -21.08 5.31 -19.39
C MET A 1 -20.04 5.00 -20.47
N ARG A 2 -18.89 5.67 -20.48
CA ARG A 2 -17.78 5.24 -21.33
C ARG A 2 -17.13 4.04 -20.64
N LYS A 3 -17.41 2.82 -21.10
CA LYS A 3 -16.52 1.68 -20.86
C LYS A 3 -15.22 2.02 -21.59
N ALA A 4 -14.35 2.80 -20.96
CA ALA A 4 -12.96 2.79 -21.36
C ALA A 4 -12.50 1.35 -21.14
N ALA A 5 -12.09 0.66 -22.20
CA ALA A 5 -11.48 -0.66 -22.05
C ALA A 5 -10.22 -0.44 -21.22
N VAL A 6 -10.30 -0.75 -19.92
CA VAL A 6 -9.16 -0.58 -19.02
C VAL A 6 -8.20 -1.70 -19.37
N ASN A 7 -7.05 -1.36 -19.95
CA ASN A 7 -6.02 -2.34 -20.27
C ASN A 7 -5.37 -2.80 -18.95
N PRO A 8 -5.53 -4.07 -18.53
CA PRO A 8 -4.96 -4.56 -17.28
C PRO A 8 -3.43 -4.42 -17.25
N GLU A 9 -2.75 -4.62 -18.37
CA GLU A 9 -1.29 -4.46 -18.41
C GLU A 9 -0.86 -3.02 -18.16
N ALA A 10 -1.62 -2.05 -18.67
CA ALA A 10 -1.35 -0.64 -18.43
C ALA A 10 -1.56 -0.28 -16.94
N ILE A 11 -2.57 -0.87 -16.28
CA ILE A 11 -2.78 -0.73 -14.84
C ILE A 11 -1.62 -1.35 -14.06
N LEU A 12 -1.23 -2.59 -14.38
CA LEU A 12 -0.16 -3.32 -13.69
C LEU A 12 1.23 -2.72 -13.94
N ALA A 13 1.39 -1.96 -15.02
CA ALA A 13 2.58 -1.20 -15.31
C ALA A 13 2.63 0.18 -14.63
N ALA A 14 1.59 0.57 -13.89
CA ALA A 14 1.56 1.84 -13.17
C ALA A 14 2.66 1.89 -12.09
N ASP A 15 3.24 3.08 -11.94
CA ASP A 15 4.22 3.41 -10.92
C ASP A 15 3.59 4.01 -9.65
N TRP A 16 2.30 4.33 -9.70
CA TRP A 16 1.52 4.77 -8.55
C TRP A 16 0.19 4.01 -8.44
N LEU A 17 -0.26 3.83 -7.21
CA LEU A 17 -1.56 3.24 -6.88
C LEU A 17 -2.12 3.93 -5.66
N THR A 18 -3.38 4.35 -5.75
CA THR A 18 -4.15 4.88 -4.63
C THR A 18 -5.37 4.03 -4.40
N ILE A 19 -5.56 3.63 -3.15
CA ILE A 19 -6.71 2.86 -2.67
C ILE A 19 -7.51 3.76 -1.72
N TYR A 20 -8.81 3.87 -1.96
CA TYR A 20 -9.73 4.62 -1.14
C TYR A 20 -10.59 3.71 -0.25
N GLU A 21 -11.15 4.29 0.82
CA GLU A 21 -11.98 3.58 1.79
C GLU A 21 -13.23 2.93 1.16
N THR A 22 -13.67 3.45 0.01
CA THR A 22 -14.80 2.95 -0.77
C THR A 22 -14.49 1.66 -1.53
N ASP A 23 -13.22 1.30 -1.69
CA ASP A 23 -12.78 0.23 -2.59
C ASP A 23 -12.91 -1.17 -1.97
N GLN A 24 -13.46 -1.29 -0.75
CA GLN A 24 -13.70 -2.53 0.00
C GLN A 24 -12.57 -3.57 -0.19
N ILE A 25 -11.41 -3.28 0.42
CA ILE A 25 -10.22 -4.11 0.26
C ILE A 25 -9.97 -4.92 1.52
N ASP A 26 -10.08 -6.24 1.37
CA ASP A 26 -9.83 -7.20 2.44
C ASP A 26 -8.34 -7.57 2.57
N SER A 27 -7.56 -7.41 1.51
CA SER A 27 -6.15 -7.82 1.49
C SER A 27 -5.29 -7.03 0.49
N LEU A 28 -4.01 -6.83 0.85
CA LEU A 28 -2.98 -6.25 -0.02
C LEU A 28 -2.18 -7.29 -0.81
N GLU A 29 -2.50 -8.58 -0.71
CA GLU A 29 -1.81 -9.63 -1.49
C GLU A 29 -1.69 -9.35 -2.99
N PRO A 30 -2.72 -8.81 -3.69
CA PRO A 30 -2.63 -8.53 -5.13
C PRO A 30 -1.59 -7.48 -5.52
N ILE A 31 -1.02 -6.72 -4.56
CA ILE A 31 -0.05 -5.67 -4.86
C ILE A 31 1.23 -6.20 -5.50
N SER A 32 1.50 -7.50 -5.37
CA SER A 32 2.62 -8.18 -6.03
C SER A 32 2.57 -8.10 -7.56
N ALA A 33 1.40 -7.88 -8.15
CA ALA A 33 1.22 -7.76 -9.59
C ALA A 33 1.78 -6.44 -10.15
N PHE A 34 1.91 -5.40 -9.32
CA PHE A 34 2.40 -4.08 -9.74
C PHE A 34 3.93 -4.00 -9.68
N SER A 35 4.58 -4.62 -10.67
CA SER A 35 6.04 -4.76 -10.74
C SER A 35 6.82 -3.43 -10.73
N LYS A 36 6.18 -2.35 -11.21
CA LYS A 36 6.76 -1.01 -11.35
C LYS A 36 6.34 -0.01 -10.26
N LEU A 37 5.55 -0.43 -9.28
CA LEU A 37 5.00 0.46 -8.26
C LEU A 37 6.10 1.12 -7.43
N LYS A 38 6.05 2.45 -7.35
CA LYS A 38 6.97 3.32 -6.61
C LYS A 38 6.27 4.19 -5.58
N SER A 39 5.02 4.58 -5.83
CA SER A 39 4.21 5.36 -4.91
C SER A 39 2.94 4.58 -4.56
N PHE A 40 2.68 4.41 -3.27
CA PHE A 40 1.49 3.72 -2.81
C PHE A 40 0.77 4.56 -1.75
N SER A 41 -0.51 4.80 -1.97
CA SER A 41 -1.37 5.52 -1.02
C SER A 41 -2.57 4.66 -0.67
N ILE A 42 -2.81 4.50 0.63
CA ILE A 42 -3.99 3.81 1.12
C ILE A 42 -4.72 4.65 2.15
N HIS A 43 -6.02 4.84 1.91
CA HIS A 43 -6.95 5.46 2.81
C HIS A 43 -7.89 4.36 3.30
N ASN A 44 -7.58 3.74 4.44
CA ASN A 44 -8.42 2.70 5.02
C ASN A 44 -8.77 3.07 6.46
N LYS A 45 -10.06 3.11 6.76
CA LYS A 45 -10.59 3.34 8.12
C LYS A 45 -10.38 2.14 9.04
N ASN A 46 -10.21 0.97 8.46
CA ASN A 46 -9.98 -0.27 9.18
C ASN A 46 -8.48 -0.59 9.17
N GLY A 47 -8.03 -1.33 10.17
CA GLY A 47 -6.67 -1.84 10.21
C GLY A 47 -6.45 -2.77 9.03
N ILE A 48 -5.33 -2.62 8.35
CA ILE A 48 -4.96 -3.48 7.22
C ILE A 48 -3.60 -4.11 7.48
N ASP A 49 -3.48 -5.39 7.17
CA ASP A 49 -2.20 -6.08 7.24
C ASP A 49 -1.26 -5.52 6.16
N LEU A 50 -0.16 -4.90 6.60
CA LEU A 50 0.87 -4.34 5.72
C LEU A 50 1.93 -5.36 5.32
N SER A 51 1.90 -6.59 5.85
CA SER A 51 2.85 -7.66 5.53
C SER A 51 3.06 -7.89 4.02
N PRO A 52 2.02 -7.86 3.17
CA PRO A 52 2.18 -8.02 1.73
C PRO A 52 3.05 -6.93 1.07
N LEU A 53 3.13 -5.73 1.65
CA LEU A 53 3.94 -4.63 1.11
C LEU A 53 5.44 -4.96 1.09
N ARG A 54 5.91 -5.94 1.89
CA ARG A 54 7.31 -6.35 1.96
C ARG A 54 7.89 -6.78 0.61
N ILE A 55 7.07 -7.13 -0.38
CA ILE A 55 7.50 -7.40 -1.76
C ILE A 55 7.99 -6.15 -2.50
N LEU A 56 7.56 -4.97 -2.05
CA LEU A 56 7.92 -3.66 -2.60
C LEU A 56 9.13 -3.02 -1.90
N ARG A 57 9.67 -3.65 -0.83
CA ARG A 57 10.75 -3.11 0.02
C ARG A 57 11.98 -2.55 -0.72
N ASN A 58 12.28 -3.09 -1.89
CA ASN A 58 13.44 -2.72 -2.71
C ASN A 58 13.13 -1.70 -3.83
N ARG A 59 11.89 -1.20 -3.93
CA ARG A 59 11.45 -0.32 -5.03
C ARG A 59 10.51 0.81 -4.62
N LEU A 60 9.73 0.64 -3.55
CA LEU A 60 8.80 1.67 -3.10
C LEU A 60 9.58 2.89 -2.60
N GLU A 61 9.22 4.05 -3.12
CA GLU A 61 9.86 5.34 -2.84
C GLU A 61 8.96 6.23 -1.99
N GLU A 62 7.65 6.10 -2.12
CA GLU A 62 6.66 6.90 -1.40
C GLU A 62 5.53 6.02 -0.85
N LEU A 63 5.22 6.20 0.43
CA LEU A 63 4.13 5.50 1.11
C LEU A 63 3.28 6.49 1.91
N THR A 64 1.98 6.49 1.65
CA THR A 64 0.99 7.24 2.42
C THR A 64 -0.04 6.28 3.00
N ILE A 65 -0.22 6.29 4.32
CA ILE A 65 -1.25 5.52 5.01
C ILE A 65 -2.07 6.49 5.86
N THR A 66 -3.37 6.56 5.60
CA THR A 66 -4.27 7.44 6.35
C THR A 66 -5.48 6.71 6.90
N LYS A 67 -5.96 7.21 8.05
CA LYS A 67 -7.13 6.74 8.82
C LYS A 67 -7.03 5.29 9.30
N SER A 68 -5.84 4.69 9.29
CA SER A 68 -5.66 3.28 9.63
C SER A 68 -5.05 3.09 11.01
N ASN A 69 -5.24 1.89 11.55
CA ASN A 69 -4.55 1.31 12.68
C ASN A 69 -3.80 0.05 12.24
N ALA A 70 -2.53 0.20 11.88
CA ALA A 70 -1.72 -0.86 11.32
C ALA A 70 -0.36 -0.98 12.02
N ASP A 71 0.16 -2.21 12.08
CA ASP A 71 1.55 -2.46 12.46
C ASP A 71 2.47 -2.07 11.29
N ILE A 72 3.35 -1.10 11.55
CA ILE A 72 4.30 -0.57 10.57
C ILE A 72 5.69 -1.23 10.68
N SER A 73 5.84 -2.28 11.49
CA SER A 73 7.12 -3.00 11.65
C SER A 73 7.71 -3.48 10.32
N VAL A 74 6.87 -3.80 9.34
CA VAL A 74 7.25 -4.18 7.97
C VAL A 74 8.05 -3.09 7.24
N LEU A 75 7.88 -1.81 7.62
CA LEU A 75 8.53 -0.67 6.97
C LEU A 75 10.04 -0.60 7.27
N LYS A 76 10.53 -1.32 8.30
CA LYS A 76 11.96 -1.41 8.64
C LYS A 76 12.83 -1.92 7.48
N ASP A 77 12.25 -2.71 6.58
CA ASP A 77 12.95 -3.29 5.45
C ASP A 77 13.00 -2.38 4.19
N PHE A 78 12.31 -1.23 4.20
CA PHE A 78 12.09 -0.40 3.00
C PHE A 78 13.24 0.59 2.74
N LYS A 79 14.36 0.05 2.24
CA LYS A 79 15.61 0.80 2.04
C LYS A 79 15.54 1.93 1.01
N LYS A 80 14.52 1.95 0.13
CA LYS A 80 14.35 2.98 -0.90
C LYS A 80 13.27 4.01 -0.58
N LEU A 81 12.60 3.90 0.57
CA LEU A 81 11.55 4.82 0.95
C LEU A 81 12.12 6.20 1.24
N LYS A 82 11.66 7.21 0.50
CA LYS A 82 12.08 8.61 0.61
C LYS A 82 11.03 9.45 1.32
N LYS A 83 9.76 9.09 1.17
CA LYS A 83 8.63 9.80 1.77
C LYS A 83 7.71 8.81 2.46
N LEU A 84 7.44 9.07 3.74
CA LEU A 84 6.50 8.30 4.55
C LEU A 84 5.53 9.29 5.19
N THR A 85 4.25 9.18 4.85
CA THR A 85 3.17 9.96 5.46
C THR A 85 2.24 9.02 6.20
N LEU A 86 2.10 9.22 7.51
CA LEU A 86 1.28 8.40 8.39
C LEU A 86 0.27 9.30 9.11
N HIS A 87 -1.02 9.02 8.95
CA HIS A 87 -2.09 9.71 9.66
C HIS A 87 -3.05 8.71 10.29
N GLY A 88 -3.02 8.56 11.61
CA GLY A 88 -3.76 7.53 12.32
C GLY A 88 -3.03 7.08 13.58
N SER A 89 -3.28 5.86 14.02
CA SER A 89 -2.67 5.27 15.21
C SER A 89 -1.84 4.07 14.81
N PHE A 90 -0.51 4.15 14.92
CA PHE A 90 0.39 3.11 14.41
C PHE A 90 1.22 2.49 15.54
N THR A 91 1.50 1.20 15.44
CA THR A 91 2.42 0.48 16.33
C THR A 91 3.62 -0.01 15.54
N ASP A 92 4.82 0.02 16.13
CA ASP A 92 6.04 -0.57 15.56
C ASP A 92 6.47 -1.86 16.29
N SER A 93 5.51 -2.46 16.98
CA SER A 93 5.63 -3.75 17.62
C SER A 93 4.65 -4.68 16.93
N PRO A 94 5.06 -5.90 16.52
CA PRO A 94 4.11 -6.90 16.08
C PRO A 94 3.07 -7.02 17.18
N THR A 95 1.82 -6.71 16.87
CA THR A 95 0.74 -6.76 17.86
C THR A 95 0.74 -8.16 18.44
N ARG A 96 1.19 -8.25 19.69
CA ARG A 96 1.23 -9.48 20.46
C ARG A 96 -0.23 -9.88 20.64
N SER A 97 -0.64 -10.95 19.97
CA SER A 97 -1.93 -11.62 20.18
C SER A 97 -2.16 -11.90 21.65
#